data_AF-A0A1Y5PN02-F1
#
_entry.id   AF-A0A1Y5PN02-F1
#
_cell.length_a   1.000
_cell.length_b   1.000
_cell.length_c   1.000
_cell.angle_alpha   90.00
_cell.angle_beta   90.00
_cell.angle_gamma   90.00
#
_symmetry.space_group_name_H-M   'P 1'
#
loop_
_entity.id
_entity.type
_entity.pdbx_description
1 polymer ?
#
loop_
_entity_poly.entity_id
_entity_poly.type
_entity_poly.pdbx_seq_one_letter_code
_entity_poly.pdbx_strand_id
1 'polypeptide(L)'
;MTRLPLFALILAGSAAALPAAAQEATVEAEKINQVIVYGDDKCEQSSPDEIVVCNRLPETERYRVPEMLRGNPLDPRNEAWANKVVALERVGRFGTDSCSPAGLGGFTGCTQALLAGARAERRAADKTDWQAMIADERAKRLAGIDAAAEEVEAAVVAEERALAERQKAAEELERQANGEAPAAPAAPDEADAEPLPTPPQF
;
A
#
# COMPACT_ATOMS: atom_id res chain seq x y z
N MET A 1 -46.48 8.88 36.34
CA MET A 1 -46.33 7.41 36.45
C MET A 1 -47.01 6.86 35.22
N THR A 2 -46.36 6.28 34.21
CA THR A 2 -45.17 5.44 34.10
C THR A 2 -44.51 5.74 32.74
N ARG A 3 -43.18 5.80 32.72
CA ARG A 3 -42.39 5.96 31.48
C ARG A 3 -42.04 4.56 30.97
N LEU A 4 -42.36 4.25 29.71
CA LEU A 4 -41.83 3.07 29.01
C LEU A 4 -41.13 3.52 27.70
N PRO A 5 -40.00 2.89 27.33
CA PRO A 5 -38.99 3.49 26.49
C PRO A 5 -39.27 3.36 25.00
N LEU A 6 -39.13 4.47 24.29
CA LEU A 6 -39.02 4.56 22.85
C LEU A 6 -37.64 4.05 22.41
N PHE A 7 -37.44 2.73 22.44
CA PHE A 7 -36.20 2.08 21.98
C PHE A 7 -36.55 0.85 21.15
N ALA A 8 -37.26 1.06 20.05
CA ALA A 8 -37.60 0.01 19.10
C ALA A 8 -37.95 0.56 17.72
N LEU A 9 -37.08 1.38 17.10
CA LEU A 9 -37.22 1.70 15.67
C LEU A 9 -35.97 2.32 15.01
N ILE A 10 -34.78 1.78 15.23
CA ILE A 10 -33.61 2.07 14.37
C ILE A 10 -32.81 0.77 14.17
N LEU A 11 -33.37 -0.17 13.41
CA LEU A 11 -32.62 -1.33 12.91
C LEU A 11 -33.16 -1.83 11.56
N ALA A 12 -33.46 -0.90 10.66
CA ALA A 12 -33.84 -1.22 9.28
C ALA A 12 -33.41 -0.08 8.35
N GLY A 13 -32.11 0.02 8.09
CA GLY A 13 -31.56 1.05 7.21
C GLY A 13 -30.12 0.86 6.75
N SER A 14 -29.51 -0.30 7.05
CA SER A 14 -28.10 -0.60 6.73
C SER A 14 -27.99 -1.80 5.81
N ALA A 15 -28.62 -1.74 4.63
CA ALA A 15 -28.58 -2.85 3.66
C ALA A 15 -28.50 -2.38 2.19
N ALA A 16 -27.79 -1.27 1.94
CA ALA A 16 -27.42 -0.86 0.59
C ALA A 16 -26.00 -0.26 0.57
N ALA A 17 -25.05 -0.99 1.15
CA ALA A 17 -23.65 -0.89 0.77
C ALA A 17 -23.27 -2.29 0.29
N LEU A 18 -23.34 -2.52 -1.03
CA LEU A 18 -22.67 -3.64 -1.67
C LEU A 18 -21.22 -3.20 -1.92
N PRO A 19 -20.21 -3.70 -1.18
CA PRO A 19 -18.86 -3.78 -1.69
C PRO A 19 -18.77 -5.10 -2.45
N ALA A 20 -19.39 -5.18 -3.62
CA ALA A 20 -19.28 -6.33 -4.51
C ALA A 20 -18.72 -5.83 -5.85
N ALA A 21 -17.68 -6.52 -6.33
CA ALA A 21 -16.94 -6.28 -7.57
C ALA A 21 -15.82 -5.20 -7.51
N ALA A 22 -14.82 -5.38 -6.66
CA ALA A 22 -13.49 -4.76 -6.89
C ALA A 22 -12.30 -5.54 -6.27
N GLN A 23 -12.52 -6.74 -5.74
CA GLN A 23 -11.46 -7.58 -5.16
C GLN A 23 -11.23 -8.83 -6.01
N GLU A 24 -10.96 -8.72 -7.31
CA GLU A 24 -10.67 -9.92 -8.11
C GLU A 24 -9.73 -9.58 -9.28
N ALA A 25 -8.56 -9.09 -8.91
CA ALA A 25 -7.35 -9.25 -9.71
C ALA A 25 -6.16 -9.26 -8.74
N THR A 26 -6.25 -10.13 -7.73
CA THR A 26 -5.04 -10.63 -7.08
C THR A 26 -4.26 -11.35 -8.16
N VAL A 27 -3.07 -10.86 -8.47
CA VAL A 27 -2.00 -11.70 -9.01
C VAL A 27 -2.06 -12.99 -8.18
N GLU A 28 -2.43 -14.10 -8.83
CA GLU A 28 -2.62 -15.39 -8.20
C GLU A 28 -1.32 -15.73 -7.47
N ALA A 29 -1.29 -15.45 -6.17
CA ALA A 29 -0.30 -16.02 -5.30
C ALA A 29 -0.58 -17.51 -5.35
N GLU A 30 0.17 -18.25 -6.17
CA GLU A 30 0.07 -19.70 -6.29
C GLU A 30 -0.05 -20.27 -4.88
N LYS A 31 -1.21 -20.86 -4.57
CA LYS A 31 -1.46 -21.39 -3.25
C LYS A 31 -0.63 -22.66 -3.13
N ILE A 32 0.49 -22.59 -2.40
CA ILE A 32 1.36 -23.75 -2.18
C ILE A 32 0.94 -24.44 -0.88
N ASN A 33 0.50 -25.69 -0.98
CA ASN A 33 0.16 -26.52 0.17
C ASN A 33 1.16 -27.68 0.29
N GLN A 34 1.88 -27.73 1.41
CA GLN A 34 2.89 -28.76 1.66
C GLN A 34 2.28 -29.85 2.56
N VAL A 35 2.06 -31.03 1.99
CA VAL A 35 1.45 -32.16 2.69
C VAL A 35 2.48 -33.26 2.91
N ILE A 36 2.58 -33.76 4.15
CA ILE A 36 3.45 -34.87 4.52
C ILE A 36 2.64 -36.17 4.40
N VAL A 37 3.10 -37.08 3.56
CA VAL A 37 2.44 -38.36 3.26
C VAL A 37 3.33 -39.51 3.73
N TYR A 38 2.75 -40.52 4.38
CA TYR A 38 3.50 -41.66 4.92
C TYR A 38 3.40 -42.85 3.98
N GLY A 39 4.53 -43.49 3.70
CA GLY A 39 4.64 -44.66 2.82
C GLY A 39 3.99 -44.48 1.45
N ASP A 40 3.04 -45.37 1.17
CA ASP A 40 2.30 -45.44 -0.10
C ASP A 40 0.94 -44.73 -0.03
N ASP A 41 0.70 -43.92 1.01
CA ASP A 41 -0.52 -43.12 1.10
C ASP A 41 -0.66 -42.20 -0.13
N LYS A 42 -1.92 -41.98 -0.53
CA LYS A 42 -2.23 -41.22 -1.75
C LYS A 42 -2.00 -39.73 -1.49
N CYS A 43 -1.18 -39.12 -2.34
CA CYS A 43 -1.07 -37.68 -2.46
C CYS A 43 -2.34 -37.12 -3.11
N GLU A 44 -2.94 -36.10 -2.50
CA GLU A 44 -4.03 -35.35 -3.13
C GLU A 44 -3.54 -34.70 -4.42
N GLN A 45 -4.41 -34.67 -5.44
CA GLN A 45 -4.05 -34.13 -6.74
C GLN A 45 -4.09 -32.60 -6.69
N SER A 46 -3.06 -31.94 -7.23
CA SER A 46 -3.03 -30.47 -7.35
C SER A 46 -4.21 -29.98 -8.19
N SER A 47 -4.91 -28.95 -7.71
CA SER A 47 -5.93 -28.24 -8.49
C SER A 47 -5.28 -27.15 -9.34
N PRO A 48 -5.97 -26.60 -10.35
CA PRO A 48 -5.43 -25.52 -11.19
C PRO A 48 -4.99 -24.28 -10.39
N ASP A 49 -5.57 -24.07 -9.21
CA ASP A 49 -5.35 -22.91 -8.35
C ASP A 49 -4.47 -23.22 -7.11
N GLU A 50 -4.07 -24.48 -6.89
CA GLU A 50 -3.29 -24.93 -5.72
C GLU A 50 -2.24 -26.00 -6.07
N ILE A 51 -0.96 -25.67 -5.83
CA ILE A 51 0.16 -26.60 -6.00
C ILE A 51 0.35 -27.37 -4.69
N VAL A 52 0.01 -28.67 -4.71
CA VAL A 52 0.23 -29.58 -3.58
C VAL A 52 1.61 -30.23 -3.71
N VAL A 53 2.54 -29.86 -2.82
CA VAL A 53 3.88 -30.46 -2.75
C VAL A 53 3.87 -31.57 -1.71
N CYS A 54 3.93 -32.81 -2.16
CA CYS A 54 4.00 -33.98 -1.30
C CYS A 54 5.43 -34.30 -0.89
N ASN A 55 5.69 -34.28 0.42
CA ASN A 55 6.92 -34.88 0.96
C ASN A 55 6.60 -36.29 1.49
N ARG A 56 7.27 -37.31 0.96
CA ARG A 56 7.03 -38.72 1.33
C ARG A 56 7.99 -39.15 2.43
N LEU A 57 7.44 -39.55 3.59
CA LEU A 57 8.18 -40.14 4.70
C LEU A 57 7.89 -41.65 4.79
N PRO A 58 8.82 -42.49 5.27
CA PRO A 58 8.57 -43.93 5.38
C PRO A 58 7.50 -44.23 6.45
N GLU A 59 6.78 -45.35 6.30
CA GLU A 59 5.72 -45.78 7.23
C GLU A 59 6.17 -45.89 8.69
N THR A 60 7.47 -46.16 8.89
CA THR A 60 8.08 -46.25 10.22
C THR A 60 8.10 -44.93 10.98
N GLU A 61 7.87 -43.80 10.30
CA GLU A 61 7.80 -42.45 10.89
C GLU A 61 6.41 -42.05 11.36
N ARG A 62 5.35 -42.78 10.96
CA ARG A 62 3.95 -42.43 11.27
C ARG A 62 3.67 -42.34 12.78
N TYR A 63 4.32 -43.17 13.58
CA TYR A 63 4.16 -43.25 15.03
C TYR A 63 5.44 -42.98 15.82
N ARG A 64 6.50 -42.53 15.14
CA ARG A 64 7.81 -42.23 15.75
C ARG A 64 7.92 -40.73 16.02
N VAL A 65 8.67 -40.37 17.07
CA VAL A 65 9.03 -38.97 17.31
C VAL A 65 9.79 -38.44 16.08
N PRO A 66 9.39 -37.29 15.50
CA PRO A 66 10.05 -36.69 14.34
C PRO A 66 11.56 -36.60 14.54
N GLU A 67 12.35 -36.79 13.48
CA GLU A 67 13.81 -36.87 13.56
C GLU A 67 14.43 -35.69 14.33
N MET A 68 13.94 -34.48 14.07
CA MET A 68 14.38 -33.24 14.70
C MET A 68 14.14 -33.19 16.22
N LEU A 69 13.23 -34.01 16.73
CA LEU A 69 12.85 -34.07 18.14
C LEU A 69 13.34 -35.36 18.81
N ARG A 70 14.07 -36.22 18.09
CA ARG A 70 14.65 -37.43 18.69
C ARG A 70 15.80 -37.04 19.61
N GLY A 71 15.83 -37.63 20.80
CA GLY A 71 16.87 -37.36 21.80
C GLY A 71 16.55 -36.14 22.66
N ASN A 72 17.57 -35.34 22.98
CA ASN A 72 17.40 -34.07 23.70
C ASN A 72 17.66 -32.89 22.74
N PRO A 73 16.65 -32.42 21.99
CA PRO A 73 16.82 -31.30 21.08
C PRO A 73 17.21 -30.00 21.81
N LEU A 74 16.97 -29.94 23.13
CA LEU A 74 17.29 -28.81 23.99
C LEU A 74 18.64 -28.99 24.73
N ASP A 75 19.46 -29.96 24.34
CA ASP A 75 20.81 -30.09 24.90
C ASP A 75 21.66 -28.87 24.49
N PRO A 76 22.28 -28.13 25.45
CA PRO A 76 23.16 -27.02 25.15
C PRO A 76 24.32 -27.37 24.20
N ARG A 77 24.69 -28.65 24.08
CA ARG A 77 25.69 -29.12 23.12
C ARG A 77 25.24 -28.96 21.66
N ASN A 78 23.95 -29.01 21.40
CA ASN A 78 23.35 -28.88 20.06
C ASN A 78 23.20 -27.41 19.62
N GLU A 79 23.39 -26.45 20.52
CA GLU A 79 23.39 -25.04 20.15
C GLU A 79 24.61 -24.68 19.28
N ALA A 80 24.37 -23.87 18.24
CA ALA A 80 25.40 -23.33 17.39
C ALA A 80 26.46 -22.57 18.23
N TRP A 81 27.74 -22.76 17.90
CA TRP A 81 28.85 -22.13 18.63
C TRP A 81 28.73 -20.60 18.70
N ALA A 82 28.22 -19.96 17.65
CA ALA A 82 27.96 -18.51 17.63
C ALA A 82 27.00 -18.07 18.75
N ASN A 83 25.93 -18.82 19.01
CA ASN A 83 25.00 -18.51 20.10
C ASN A 83 25.68 -18.63 21.48
N LYS A 84 26.59 -19.60 21.62
CA LYS A 84 27.38 -19.77 22.85
C LYS A 84 28.31 -18.59 23.08
N VAL A 85 28.97 -18.10 22.03
CA VAL A 85 29.83 -16.90 22.10
C VAL A 85 29.01 -15.67 22.50
N VAL A 86 27.84 -15.46 21.90
CA VAL A 86 26.94 -14.36 22.27
C VAL A 86 26.50 -14.45 23.74
N ALA A 87 26.19 -15.65 24.22
CA ALA A 87 25.85 -15.87 25.62
C ALA A 87 27.03 -15.56 26.56
N LEU A 88 28.24 -16.03 26.22
CA LEU A 88 29.48 -15.74 26.95
C LEU A 88 29.79 -14.24 27.01
N GLU A 89 29.69 -13.54 25.88
CA GLU A 89 29.85 -12.08 25.81
C GLU A 89 28.82 -11.35 26.68
N ARG A 90 27.58 -11.84 26.70
CA ARG A 90 26.53 -11.25 27.54
C ARG A 90 26.81 -11.44 29.03
N VAL A 91 27.30 -12.60 29.44
CA VAL A 91 27.66 -12.86 30.85
C VAL A 91 28.91 -12.06 31.25
N GLY A 92 29.84 -11.76 30.34
CA GLY A 92 31.02 -10.93 30.65
C GLY A 92 30.79 -9.42 30.61
N ARG A 93 29.70 -8.96 29.98
CA ARG A 93 29.39 -7.54 29.82
C ARG A 93 28.70 -6.98 31.06
N PHE A 94 29.49 -6.57 32.05
CA PHE A 94 29.05 -5.82 33.22
C PHE A 94 29.60 -4.38 33.17
N GLY A 95 28.76 -3.39 33.43
CA GLY A 95 29.15 -1.97 33.46
C GLY A 95 28.10 -1.02 32.88
N THR A 96 28.46 0.27 32.78
CA THR A 96 27.68 1.26 32.04
C THR A 96 27.57 0.82 30.58
N ASP A 97 26.37 0.88 29.99
CA ASP A 97 25.99 0.31 28.67
C ASP A 97 25.81 -1.21 28.58
N SER A 98 25.87 -1.94 29.69
CA SER A 98 25.40 -3.33 29.74
C SER A 98 23.91 -3.42 30.12
N CYS A 99 23.15 -4.31 29.48
CA CYS A 99 21.78 -4.63 29.93
C CYS A 99 21.82 -5.79 30.96
N SER A 100 22.71 -5.64 31.94
CA SER A 100 22.86 -6.57 33.07
C SER A 100 22.09 -6.01 34.28
N PRO A 101 21.38 -6.85 35.05
CA PRO A 101 20.76 -6.44 36.32
C PRO A 101 21.78 -6.21 37.45
N ALA A 102 23.03 -6.66 37.28
CA ALA A 102 24.11 -6.47 38.24
C ALA A 102 25.03 -5.30 37.81
N GLY A 103 25.12 -4.27 38.65
CA GLY A 103 26.02 -3.11 38.49
C GLY A 103 25.33 -1.75 38.44
N LEU A 104 26.02 -0.69 38.88
CA LEU A 104 25.58 0.71 38.75
C LEU A 104 25.63 1.09 37.26
N GLY A 105 24.48 1.35 36.64
CA GLY A 105 24.37 1.70 35.21
C GLY A 105 23.76 0.62 34.31
N GLY A 106 23.31 -0.52 34.85
CA GLY A 106 22.59 -1.54 34.06
C GLY A 106 21.27 -1.03 33.45
N PHE A 107 20.63 -0.07 34.12
CA PHE A 107 19.40 0.56 33.65
C PHE A 107 19.61 1.42 32.39
N THR A 108 20.80 1.99 32.18
CA THR A 108 21.08 2.80 30.98
C THR A 108 21.41 1.94 29.76
N GLY A 109 22.01 0.75 29.96
CA GLY A 109 22.28 -0.19 28.86
C GLY A 109 21.03 -0.87 28.32
N CYS A 110 20.06 -1.19 29.18
CA CYS A 110 18.80 -1.79 28.72
C CYS A 110 17.92 -0.81 27.91
N THR A 111 17.92 0.48 28.23
CA THR A 111 17.18 1.47 27.42
C THR A 111 17.77 1.61 26.02
N GLN A 112 19.11 1.58 25.87
CA GLN A 112 19.75 1.56 24.55
C GLN A 112 19.42 0.31 23.75
N ALA A 113 19.34 -0.86 24.40
CA ALA A 113 18.94 -2.10 23.74
C ALA A 113 17.49 -2.05 23.25
N LEU A 114 16.56 -1.52 24.05
CA LEU A 114 15.16 -1.32 23.65
C LEU A 114 15.04 -0.31 22.49
N LEU A 115 15.80 0.78 22.53
CA LEU A 115 15.86 1.74 21.43
C LEU A 115 16.42 1.13 20.15
N ALA A 116 17.46 0.30 20.25
CA ALA A 116 18.02 -0.43 19.11
C ALA A 116 17.01 -1.43 18.53
N GLY A 117 16.30 -2.18 19.38
CA GLY A 117 15.21 -3.07 19.00
C GLY A 117 14.10 -2.34 18.26
N ALA A 118 13.57 -1.25 18.83
CA ALA A 118 12.53 -0.44 18.20
C ALA A 118 12.97 0.20 16.87
N ARG A 119 14.26 0.52 16.70
CA ARG A 119 14.80 0.96 15.39
C ARG A 119 14.90 -0.20 14.40
N ALA A 120 15.31 -1.39 14.85
CA ALA A 120 15.39 -2.57 14.00
C ALA A 120 14.00 -3.00 13.52
N GLU A 121 13.00 -2.99 14.41
CA GLU A 121 11.60 -3.27 14.10
C GLU A 121 11.04 -2.27 13.08
N ARG A 122 11.30 -0.97 13.23
CA ARG A 122 10.90 0.04 12.23
C ARG A 122 11.52 -0.20 10.85
N ARG A 123 12.82 -0.55 10.80
CA ARG A 123 13.48 -0.89 9.53
C ARG A 123 12.96 -2.20 8.93
N ALA A 124 12.54 -3.15 9.76
CA ALA A 124 11.92 -4.38 9.29
C ALA A 124 10.50 -4.10 8.76
N ALA A 125 9.72 -3.28 9.47
CA ALA A 125 8.40 -2.84 9.07
C ALA A 125 8.41 -2.13 7.71
N ASP A 126 9.36 -1.22 7.50
CA ASP A 126 9.58 -0.53 6.22
C ASP A 126 9.81 -1.49 5.04
N LYS A 127 10.57 -2.58 5.27
CA LYS A 127 10.80 -3.62 4.25
C LYS A 127 9.60 -4.54 4.02
N THR A 128 8.65 -4.58 4.94
CA THR A 128 7.45 -5.43 4.86
C THR A 128 6.18 -4.63 4.55
N ASP A 129 6.28 -3.30 4.43
CA ASP A 129 5.16 -2.44 4.10
C ASP A 129 4.92 -2.43 2.59
N TRP A 130 4.41 -3.56 2.11
CA TRP A 130 3.99 -3.74 0.72
C TRP A 130 2.93 -2.71 0.31
N GLN A 131 2.15 -2.18 1.25
CA GLN A 131 1.12 -1.18 0.96
C GLN A 131 1.75 0.16 0.60
N ALA A 132 2.79 0.58 1.33
CA ALA A 132 3.56 1.78 1.00
C ALA A 132 4.23 1.65 -0.38
N MET A 133 4.82 0.49 -0.69
CA MET A 133 5.44 0.23 -2.00
C MET A 133 4.41 0.26 -3.15
N ILE A 134 3.21 -0.31 -2.94
CA ILE A 134 2.13 -0.27 -3.93
C ILE A 134 1.61 1.17 -4.12
N ALA A 135 1.49 1.94 -3.04
CA ALA A 135 1.06 3.33 -3.10
C ALA A 135 2.05 4.21 -3.87
N ASP A 136 3.34 4.04 -3.63
CA ASP A 136 4.41 4.72 -4.38
C ASP A 136 4.36 4.38 -5.87
N GLU A 137 4.19 3.11 -6.22
CA GLU A 137 4.10 2.69 -7.62
C GLU A 137 2.83 3.18 -8.32
N ARG A 138 1.69 3.23 -7.60
CA ARG A 138 0.46 3.87 -8.10
C ARG A 138 0.67 5.36 -8.33
N ALA A 139 1.35 6.05 -7.43
CA ALA A 139 1.66 7.47 -7.58
C ALA A 139 2.52 7.73 -8.83
N LYS A 140 3.52 6.88 -9.11
CA LYS A 140 4.32 6.98 -10.34
C LYS A 140 3.48 6.79 -11.61
N ARG A 141 2.55 5.83 -11.61
CA ARG A 141 1.64 5.62 -12.75
C ARG A 141 0.71 6.80 -12.96
N LEU A 142 0.15 7.35 -11.88
CA LEU A 142 -0.70 8.54 -11.94
C LEU A 142 0.07 9.75 -12.47
N ALA A 143 1.30 9.98 -11.99
CA ALA A 143 2.15 11.05 -12.49
C ALA A 143 2.45 10.94 -14.00
N GLY A 144 2.58 9.71 -14.52
CA GLY A 144 2.71 9.48 -15.96
C GLY A 144 1.43 9.82 -16.75
N ILE A 145 0.26 9.56 -16.16
CA ILE A 145 -1.04 9.93 -16.75
C ILE A 145 -1.23 11.43 -16.74
N ASP A 146 -0.89 12.11 -15.64
CA ASP A 146 -1.00 13.56 -15.52
C ASP A 146 -0.07 14.26 -16.54
N ALA A 147 1.16 13.78 -16.72
CA ALA A 147 2.07 14.30 -17.74
C ALA A 147 1.52 14.11 -19.17
N ALA A 148 0.92 12.96 -19.47
CA ALA A 148 0.28 12.72 -20.77
C ALA A 148 -0.97 13.59 -20.97
N ALA A 149 -1.73 13.86 -19.91
CA ALA A 149 -2.89 14.75 -19.95
C ALA A 149 -2.47 16.19 -20.24
N GLU A 150 -1.39 16.69 -19.61
CA GLU A 150 -0.85 18.04 -19.88
C GLU A 150 -0.48 18.23 -21.35
N GLU A 151 0.12 17.23 -22.00
CA GLU A 151 0.44 17.29 -23.44
C GLU A 151 -0.82 17.38 -24.32
N VAL A 152 -1.85 16.60 -23.98
CA VAL A 152 -3.13 16.61 -24.71
C VAL A 152 -3.87 17.93 -24.51
N GLU A 153 -3.94 18.43 -23.28
CA GLU A 153 -4.55 19.73 -22.97
C GLU A 153 -3.84 20.86 -23.72
N ALA A 154 -2.50 20.85 -23.78
CA ALA A 154 -1.74 21.84 -24.54
C ALA A 154 -2.04 21.76 -26.05
N ALA A 155 -2.22 20.57 -26.60
CA ALA A 155 -2.58 20.38 -28.01
C ALA A 155 -4.00 20.90 -28.32
N VAL A 156 -4.98 20.62 -27.46
CA VAL A 156 -6.36 21.10 -27.60
C VAL A 156 -6.40 22.63 -27.55
N VAL A 157 -5.72 23.25 -26.59
CA VAL A 157 -5.67 24.71 -26.47
C VAL A 157 -5.03 25.35 -27.70
N ALA A 158 -4.01 24.72 -28.30
CA ALA A 158 -3.40 25.21 -29.53
C ALA A 158 -4.36 25.13 -30.74
N GLU A 159 -5.14 24.05 -30.84
CA GLU A 159 -6.14 23.89 -31.90
C GLU A 159 -7.31 24.87 -31.75
N GLU A 160 -7.81 25.06 -30.53
CA GLU A 160 -8.86 26.04 -30.25
C GLU A 160 -8.43 27.46 -30.61
N ARG A 161 -7.19 27.85 -30.28
CA ARG A 161 -6.63 29.15 -30.69
C ARG A 161 -6.54 29.28 -32.21
N ALA A 162 -6.09 28.25 -32.91
CA ALA A 162 -5.99 28.26 -34.37
C ALA A 162 -7.37 28.35 -35.05
N LEU A 163 -8.39 27.69 -34.49
CA LEU A 163 -9.77 27.80 -34.96
C LEU A 163 -10.33 29.21 -34.74
N ALA A 164 -10.11 29.79 -33.57
CA ALA A 164 -10.54 31.16 -33.27
C ALA A 164 -9.90 32.19 -34.22
N GLU A 165 -8.62 32.03 -34.56
CA GLU A 165 -7.94 32.89 -35.55
C GLU A 165 -8.55 32.75 -36.95
N ARG A 166 -8.84 31.50 -37.39
CA ARG A 166 -9.50 31.26 -38.69
C ARG A 166 -10.89 31.85 -38.75
N GLN A 167 -11.67 31.76 -37.67
CA GLN A 167 -13.00 32.38 -37.57
C GLN A 167 -12.91 33.90 -37.67
N LYS A 168 -12.03 34.53 -36.88
CA LYS A 168 -11.79 35.98 -36.94
C LYS A 168 -11.37 36.44 -38.34
N ALA A 169 -10.51 35.68 -39.02
CA ALA A 169 -10.09 36.00 -40.38
C ALA A 169 -11.24 35.86 -41.40
N ALA A 170 -12.09 34.84 -41.26
CA ALA A 170 -13.26 34.66 -42.12
C ALA A 170 -14.29 35.78 -41.93
N GLU A 171 -14.59 36.15 -40.68
CA GLU A 171 -15.49 37.28 -40.36
C GLU A 171 -14.98 38.61 -40.93
N GLU A 172 -13.67 38.84 -40.89
CA GLU A 172 -13.04 40.04 -41.45
C GLU A 172 -13.13 40.05 -42.99
N LEU A 173 -12.97 38.90 -43.66
CA LEU A 173 -13.19 38.78 -45.10
C LEU A 173 -14.65 39.00 -45.49
N GLU A 174 -15.61 38.47 -44.72
CA GLU A 174 -17.04 38.72 -44.93
C GLU A 174 -17.40 40.20 -44.76
N ARG A 175 -16.79 40.86 -43.76
CA ARG A 175 -16.95 42.30 -43.51
C ARG A 175 -16.42 43.14 -44.67
N GLN A 176 -15.26 42.79 -45.21
CA GLN A 176 -14.69 43.42 -46.41
C GLN A 176 -15.58 43.20 -47.64
N ALA A 177 -16.15 42.01 -47.80
CA ALA A 177 -17.08 41.70 -48.90
C ALA A 177 -18.40 42.50 -48.81
N ASN A 178 -18.86 42.79 -47.58
CA ASN A 178 -20.04 43.62 -47.33
C ASN A 178 -19.77 45.14 -47.38
N GLY A 179 -18.51 45.56 -47.58
CA GLY A 179 -18.13 46.97 -47.76
C GLY A 179 -17.90 47.77 -46.47
N GLU A 180 -17.82 47.10 -45.31
CA GLU A 180 -17.59 47.73 -44.01
C GLU A 180 -16.08 47.91 -43.74
N ALA A 181 -15.66 48.99 -43.08
CA ALA A 181 -14.24 49.28 -42.81
C ALA A 181 -13.61 48.24 -41.82
N PRO A 182 -12.30 47.93 -41.94
CA PRO A 182 -11.66 46.91 -41.10
C PRO A 182 -11.67 47.31 -39.62
N ALA A 183 -11.89 46.35 -38.71
CA ALA A 183 -11.84 46.64 -37.28
C ALA A 183 -10.41 46.88 -36.80
N ALA A 184 -10.24 47.88 -35.93
CA ALA A 184 -9.00 48.10 -35.20
C ALA A 184 -8.65 46.88 -34.33
N PRO A 185 -7.36 46.52 -34.18
CA PRO A 185 -6.96 45.33 -33.45
C PRO A 185 -7.38 45.41 -31.97
N ALA A 186 -8.16 44.44 -31.51
CA ALA A 186 -8.52 44.29 -30.11
C ALA A 186 -7.30 43.85 -29.29
N ALA A 187 -7.03 44.55 -28.19
CA ALA A 187 -6.01 44.18 -27.20
C ALA A 187 -6.38 42.84 -26.53
N PRO A 188 -5.40 42.05 -26.02
CA PRO A 188 -5.67 40.73 -25.47
C PRO A 188 -6.43 40.81 -24.13
N ASP A 189 -7.64 40.24 -24.14
CA ASP A 189 -8.56 39.79 -23.07
C ASP A 189 -8.45 40.36 -21.64
N GLU A 190 -9.39 41.26 -21.30
CA GLU A 190 -10.02 41.36 -19.97
C GLU A 190 -11.39 40.63 -20.00
N ALA A 191 -11.40 39.31 -20.23
CA ALA A 191 -12.63 38.57 -20.46
C ALA A 191 -13.25 37.86 -19.22
N ASP A 192 -12.67 38.01 -18.01
CA ASP A 192 -13.17 37.34 -16.79
C ASP A 192 -13.57 38.31 -15.67
N ALA A 193 -14.24 39.41 -16.01
CA ALA A 193 -14.90 40.27 -15.01
C ALA A 193 -16.42 40.10 -15.09
N GLU A 194 -16.95 39.08 -14.43
CA GLU A 194 -18.37 38.98 -14.16
C GLU A 194 -18.78 40.17 -13.25
N PRO A 195 -19.71 41.06 -13.66
CA PRO A 195 -20.05 42.22 -12.85
C PRO A 195 -20.78 41.78 -11.57
N LEU A 196 -20.21 42.11 -10.41
CA LEU A 196 -20.78 41.83 -9.09
C LEU A 196 -22.23 42.37 -9.00
N PRO A 197 -23.18 41.59 -8.45
CA PRO A 197 -24.57 42.02 -8.34
C PRO A 197 -24.70 43.24 -7.41
N THR A 198 -25.35 44.30 -7.91
CA THR A 198 -25.63 45.50 -7.12
C THR A 198 -26.80 45.26 -6.16
N PRO A 199 -26.69 45.64 -4.87
CA PRO A 199 -27.79 45.50 -3.92
C PRO A 199 -28.95 46.48 -4.22
N PRO A 200 -30.20 46.12 -3.90
CA PRO A 200 -31.36 46.98 -4.16
C PRO A 200 -31.28 48.26 -3.31
N GLN A 201 -31.54 49.40 -3.94
CA GLN A 201 -31.71 50.67 -3.24
C GLN A 201 -33.19 50.90 -2.91
N PHE A 202 -33.47 50.92 -1.59
CA PHE A 202 -34.70 51.27 -0.88
C PHE A 202 -35.93 50.37 -1.05
#